data_AF-A0A415F1S0-F1
#
_entry.id   AF-A0A415F1S0-F1
#
_cell.length_a   1.000
_cell.length_b   1.000
_cell.length_c   1.000
_cell.angle_alpha   90.00
_cell.angle_beta   90.00
_cell.angle_gamma   90.00
#
_symmetry.space_group_name_H-M   'P 1'
#
loop_
_entity.id
_entity.type
_entity.pdbx_description
1 polymer ?
#
loop_
_entity_poly.entity_id
_entity_poly.type
_entity_poly.pdbx_seq_one_letter_code
_entity_poly.pdbx_strand_id
1 'polypeptide(L)'
;MAVSSKDLESLWQRYTVEAVPAGISVNQFFESNGVPYHVFEKWYKKKYQSPNVVECVVKGAPEAPNVNQANAKQVTSTASVSPVEDAVVVKYVNIGLSNGMKIEHHNLSYSSLQSFISKLQALCLA
;
A
#
# COMPACT_ATOMS: atom_id res chain seq x y z
N MET A 1 14.29 -10.80 -32.27
CA MET A 1 13.69 -11.93 -31.54
C MET A 1 12.63 -11.35 -30.62
N ALA A 2 11.37 -11.80 -30.71
CA ALA A 2 10.32 -11.31 -29.82
C ALA A 2 10.49 -11.98 -28.46
N VAL A 3 10.80 -11.21 -27.42
CA VAL A 3 10.89 -11.70 -26.05
C VAL A 3 9.47 -11.92 -25.53
N SER A 4 9.13 -13.15 -25.14
CA SER A 4 7.81 -13.48 -24.61
C SER A 4 7.71 -13.15 -23.13
N SER A 5 6.48 -12.95 -22.62
CA SER A 5 6.23 -12.76 -21.19
C SER A 5 6.73 -13.93 -20.34
N LYS A 6 6.77 -15.15 -20.88
CA LYS A 6 7.32 -16.33 -20.18
C LYS A 6 8.85 -16.26 -20.06
N ASP A 7 9.52 -15.72 -21.08
CA ASP A 7 10.97 -15.58 -21.08
C ASP A 7 11.42 -14.55 -20.02
N LEU A 8 10.67 -13.44 -19.92
CA LEU A 8 10.88 -12.42 -18.89
C LEU A 8 10.68 -12.99 -17.47
N GLU A 9 9.70 -13.87 -17.29
CA GLU A 9 9.46 -14.52 -16.00
C GLU A 9 10.61 -15.46 -15.60
N SER A 10 11.10 -16.28 -16.54
CA SER A 10 12.26 -17.15 -16.31
C SER A 10 13.52 -16.35 -15.98
N LEU A 11 13.76 -15.24 -16.70
CA LEU A 11 14.88 -14.35 -16.44
C LEU A 11 14.75 -13.67 -15.08
N TRP A 12 13.54 -13.24 -14.69
CA TRP A 12 13.29 -12.64 -13.38
C TRP A 12 13.59 -13.62 -12.23
N GLN A 13 13.17 -14.89 -12.34
CA GLN A 13 13.47 -15.91 -11.34
C GLN A 13 14.99 -16.17 -11.22
N ARG A 14 15.69 -16.27 -12.36
CA ARG A 14 17.15 -16.39 -12.38
C ARG A 14 17.84 -15.16 -11.76
N TYR A 15 17.37 -13.95 -12.09
CA TYR A 15 17.87 -12.72 -11.49
C TYR A 15 17.79 -12.77 -9.96
N THR A 16 16.65 -13.15 -9.40
CA THR A 16 16.45 -13.20 -7.94
C THR A 16 17.32 -14.24 -7.23
N VAL A 17 17.64 -15.35 -7.89
CA VAL A 17 18.40 -16.46 -7.28
C VAL A 17 19.91 -16.30 -7.49
N GLU A 18 20.33 -15.83 -8.66
CA GLU A 18 21.76 -15.83 -9.05
C GLU A 18 22.36 -14.42 -9.01
N ALA A 19 21.65 -13.43 -9.53
CA ALA A 19 22.19 -12.09 -9.76
C ALA A 19 22.08 -11.18 -8.51
N VAL A 20 21.02 -11.33 -7.72
CA VAL A 20 20.85 -10.58 -6.46
C VAL A 20 21.95 -10.91 -5.44
N PRO A 21 22.28 -12.19 -5.16
CA PRO A 21 23.41 -12.52 -4.27
C PRO A 21 24.78 -12.10 -4.83
N ALA A 22 24.92 -12.07 -6.16
CA ALA A 22 26.11 -11.60 -6.84
C ALA A 22 26.24 -10.07 -6.91
N GLY A 23 25.25 -9.32 -6.39
CA GLY A 23 25.26 -7.85 -6.41
C GLY A 23 25.08 -7.24 -7.79
N ILE A 24 24.57 -7.99 -8.77
CA ILE A 24 24.36 -7.52 -10.14
C ILE A 24 23.05 -6.73 -10.20
N SER A 25 23.09 -5.54 -10.82
CA SER A 25 21.89 -4.73 -10.99
C SER A 25 20.90 -5.37 -11.98
N VAL A 26 19.61 -5.12 -11.78
CA VAL A 26 18.56 -5.64 -12.68
C VAL A 26 18.75 -5.17 -14.13
N ASN A 27 19.17 -3.92 -14.35
CA ASN A 27 19.49 -3.42 -15.69
C ASN A 27 20.59 -4.25 -16.32
N GLN A 28 21.70 -4.42 -15.61
CA GLN A 28 22.87 -5.10 -16.14
C GLN A 28 22.61 -6.57 -16.43
N PHE A 29 21.83 -7.25 -15.59
CA PHE A 29 21.44 -8.64 -15.83
C PHE A 29 20.54 -8.79 -17.06
N PHE A 30 19.50 -7.97 -17.18
CA PHE A 30 18.56 -8.08 -18.31
C PHE A 30 19.21 -7.65 -19.64
N GLU A 31 20.02 -6.59 -19.64
CA GLU A 31 20.79 -6.18 -20.83
C GLU A 31 21.79 -7.24 -21.28
N SER A 32 22.48 -7.89 -20.34
CA SER A 32 23.39 -9.01 -20.65
C SER A 32 22.68 -10.23 -21.22
N ASN A 33 21.39 -10.40 -20.90
CA ASN A 33 20.53 -11.45 -21.46
C ASN A 33 19.79 -11.00 -22.74
N GLY A 34 20.16 -9.86 -23.33
CA GLY A 34 19.59 -9.36 -24.58
C GLY A 34 18.19 -8.78 -24.44
N VAL A 35 17.76 -8.46 -23.22
CA VAL A 35 16.48 -7.82 -22.92
C VAL A 35 16.71 -6.36 -22.55
N PRO A 36 16.33 -5.40 -23.41
CA PRO A 36 16.40 -4.00 -23.07
C PRO A 36 15.57 -3.67 -21.81
N TYR A 37 16.12 -2.87 -20.90
CA TYR A 37 15.50 -2.60 -19.60
C TYR A 37 14.04 -2.12 -19.68
N HIS A 38 13.70 -1.22 -20.61
CA HIS A 38 12.34 -0.72 -20.79
C HIS A 38 11.28 -1.82 -21.08
N VAL A 39 11.68 -2.94 -21.69
CA VAL A 39 10.79 -4.09 -21.93
C VAL A 39 10.52 -4.81 -20.62
N PHE A 40 11.56 -5.07 -19.83
CA PHE A 40 11.44 -5.63 -18.50
C PHE A 40 10.60 -4.74 -17.59
N GLU A 41 10.88 -3.44 -17.56
CA GLU A 41 10.16 -2.47 -16.73
C GLU A 41 8.65 -2.50 -17.02
N LYS A 42 8.27 -2.45 -18.31
CA LYS A 42 6.85 -2.50 -18.71
C LYS A 42 6.19 -3.82 -18.29
N TRP A 43 6.88 -4.94 -18.44
CA TRP A 43 6.39 -6.25 -18.03
C TRP A 43 6.24 -6.36 -16.51
N TYR A 44 7.26 -5.90 -15.76
CA TYR A 44 7.29 -5.92 -14.30
C TYR A 44 6.17 -5.08 -13.72
N LYS A 45 5.98 -3.85 -14.20
CA LYS A 45 4.84 -3.00 -13.80
C LYS A 45 3.51 -3.66 -14.14
N LYS A 46 3.35 -4.24 -15.32
CA LYS A 46 2.10 -4.94 -15.68
C LYS A 46 1.81 -6.14 -14.77
N LYS A 47 2.82 -6.92 -14.38
CA LYS A 47 2.64 -8.14 -13.56
C LYS A 47 2.56 -7.87 -12.06
N TYR A 48 3.29 -6.89 -11.54
CA TYR A 48 3.41 -6.61 -10.10
C TYR A 48 2.76 -5.28 -9.65
N GLN A 49 2.44 -4.35 -10.57
CA GLN A 49 1.69 -3.12 -10.28
C GLN A 49 0.24 -3.18 -10.81
N SER A 50 -0.26 -4.36 -11.19
CA SER A 50 -1.70 -4.55 -11.33
C SER A 50 -2.37 -4.19 -9.99
N PRO A 51 -3.44 -3.39 -9.99
CA PRO A 51 -3.97 -2.76 -8.78
C PRO A 51 -4.34 -3.82 -7.76
N ASN A 52 -3.69 -3.72 -6.61
CA ASN A 52 -3.88 -4.49 -5.39
C ASN A 52 -5.34 -4.36 -4.92
N VAL A 53 -6.28 -5.13 -5.49
CA VAL A 53 -7.51 -5.46 -4.79
C VAL A 53 -7.16 -6.64 -3.90
N VAL A 54 -6.57 -6.30 -2.75
CA VAL A 54 -6.42 -7.25 -1.65
C VAL A 54 -7.82 -7.39 -1.04
N GLU A 55 -8.40 -8.58 -1.11
CA GLU A 55 -9.63 -8.91 -0.41
C GLU A 55 -9.34 -8.94 1.10
N CYS A 56 -9.49 -7.78 1.75
CA CYS A 56 -9.36 -7.68 3.20
C CYS A 56 -10.69 -8.11 3.84
N VAL A 57 -10.76 -9.35 4.32
CA VAL A 57 -11.84 -9.76 5.23
C VAL A 57 -11.64 -9.03 6.56
N VAL A 58 -12.53 -8.08 6.86
CA VAL A 58 -12.55 -7.38 8.15
C VAL A 58 -13.01 -8.37 9.23
N LYS A 59 -12.11 -8.79 10.12
CA LYS A 59 -12.51 -9.42 11.38
C LYS A 59 -13.08 -8.34 12.29
N GLY A 60 -14.41 -8.36 12.45
CA GLY A 60 -15.12 -7.45 13.36
C GLY A 60 -16.36 -6.82 12.71
N ALA A 61 -17.29 -7.63 12.22
CA ALA A 61 -18.64 -7.14 12.00
C ALA A 61 -19.24 -6.75 13.36
N PRO A 62 -19.87 -5.56 13.51
CA PRO A 62 -20.48 -5.20 14.77
C PRO A 62 -21.76 -6.03 14.94
N GLU A 63 -21.80 -6.84 15.99
CA GLU A 63 -23.08 -7.34 16.50
C GLU A 63 -23.83 -6.14 17.12
N ALA A 64 -25.13 -6.08 16.83
CA ALA A 64 -26.02 -4.96 17.12
C ALA A 64 -26.13 -4.65 18.64
N PRO A 65 -26.66 -3.48 19.01
CA PRO A 65 -26.33 -2.80 20.26
C PRO A 65 -27.12 -3.37 21.45
N ASN A 66 -26.45 -3.55 22.58
CA ASN A 66 -27.13 -3.62 23.87
C ASN A 66 -26.69 -2.43 24.73
N VAL A 67 -27.66 -1.53 24.92
CA VAL A 67 -27.64 -0.41 25.84
C VAL A 67 -27.64 -0.97 27.26
N ASN A 68 -26.71 -0.53 28.12
CA ASN A 68 -27.08 -0.02 29.45
C ASN A 68 -25.90 0.64 30.19
N GLN A 69 -26.28 1.73 30.86
CA GLN A 69 -25.50 2.72 31.59
C GLN A 69 -24.81 2.15 32.84
N ALA A 70 -23.67 2.74 33.24
CA ALA A 70 -23.59 3.61 34.44
C ALA A 70 -22.16 3.76 35.01
N ASN A 71 -21.70 5.02 35.00
CA ASN A 71 -21.14 5.78 36.12
C ASN A 71 -19.65 5.67 36.58
N ALA A 72 -19.04 6.87 36.55
CA ALA A 72 -18.11 7.48 37.52
C ALA A 72 -16.61 7.14 37.59
N LYS A 73 -15.83 8.21 37.30
CA LYS A 73 -14.63 8.73 38.02
C LYS A 73 -13.36 7.85 38.03
N GLN A 74 -12.13 8.35 38.03
CA GLN A 74 -11.42 9.60 37.74
C GLN A 74 -9.95 9.25 38.09
N VAL A 75 -8.95 9.82 37.39
CA VAL A 75 -7.49 9.81 37.72
C VAL A 75 -6.82 8.41 37.67
N THR A 76 -5.64 8.15 37.11
CA THR A 76 -4.35 8.87 37.21
C THR A 76 -3.40 8.26 36.18
N SER A 77 -2.50 9.08 35.66
CA SER A 77 -1.42 8.71 34.74
C SER A 77 -0.60 7.52 35.24
N THR A 78 -0.48 6.48 34.43
CA THR A 78 0.63 5.53 34.48
C THR A 78 1.02 5.21 33.06
N ALA A 79 2.30 5.46 32.76
CA ALA A 79 2.96 5.20 31.50
C ALA A 79 2.67 3.75 31.04
N SER A 80 1.89 3.62 29.98
CA SER A 80 1.67 2.35 29.30
C SER A 80 2.57 2.29 28.08
N VAL A 81 3.69 1.59 28.28
CA VAL A 81 4.43 0.75 27.34
C VAL A 81 3.85 0.79 25.92
N SER A 82 4.62 1.39 25.02
CA SER A 82 4.48 1.27 23.58
C SER A 82 4.54 -0.21 23.18
N PRO A 83 3.50 -0.78 22.56
CA PRO A 83 3.72 -1.87 21.64
C PRO A 83 4.29 -1.24 20.37
N VAL A 84 5.48 -1.68 19.96
CA VAL A 84 5.91 -1.54 18.57
C VAL A 84 4.98 -2.44 17.77
N GLU A 85 3.81 -1.92 17.44
CA GLU A 85 2.91 -2.56 16.50
C GLU A 85 3.38 -2.17 15.10
N ASP A 86 3.64 -3.17 14.26
CA ASP A 86 3.70 -3.06 12.80
C ASP A 86 2.37 -2.46 12.31
N ALA A 87 2.19 -1.17 12.55
CA ALA A 87 0.98 -0.45 12.28
C ALA A 87 0.90 -0.30 10.77
N VAL A 88 -0.01 -1.06 10.16
CA VAL A 88 -0.28 -0.94 8.73
C VAL A 88 -0.66 0.51 8.44
N VAL A 89 0.23 1.21 7.74
CA VAL A 89 0.03 2.60 7.32
C VAL A 89 -0.46 2.65 5.87
N VAL A 90 -1.39 3.56 5.61
CA VAL A 90 -1.85 3.88 4.27
C VAL A 90 -0.76 4.69 3.57
N LYS A 91 -0.03 4.04 2.67
CA LYS A 91 1.15 4.62 2.01
C LYS A 91 0.81 5.82 1.12
N TYR A 92 -0.31 5.78 0.42
CA TYR A 92 -0.81 6.92 -0.36
C TYR A 92 -2.34 6.87 -0.52
N VAL A 93 -2.93 8.06 -0.66
CA VAL A 93 -4.34 8.28 -0.97
C VAL A 93 -4.43 9.36 -2.03
N ASN A 94 -5.22 9.13 -3.07
CA ASN A 94 -5.52 10.10 -4.11
C ASN A 94 -7.04 10.26 -4.24
N ILE A 95 -7.52 11.49 -4.12
CA ILE A 95 -8.95 11.82 -4.15
C ILE A 95 -9.18 12.82 -5.28
N GLY A 96 -10.02 12.45 -6.24
CA GLY A 96 -10.49 13.33 -7.29
C GLY A 96 -11.89 13.84 -6.98
N LEU A 97 -12.07 15.17 -7.03
CA LEU A 97 -13.36 15.83 -6.88
C LEU A 97 -13.97 16.13 -8.25
N SER A 98 -15.30 16.24 -8.30
CA SER A 98 -16.06 16.52 -9.55
C SER A 98 -15.73 17.87 -10.18
N ASN A 99 -15.23 18.82 -9.38
CA ASN A 99 -14.75 20.12 -9.84
C ASN A 99 -13.32 20.08 -10.44
N GLY A 100 -12.72 18.89 -10.56
CA GLY A 100 -11.38 18.71 -11.12
C GLY A 100 -10.24 18.85 -10.11
N MET A 101 -10.51 19.19 -8.85
CA MET A 101 -9.49 19.21 -7.81
C MET A 101 -8.99 17.80 -7.48
N LYS A 102 -7.68 17.68 -7.26
CA LYS A 102 -7.03 16.45 -6.82
C LYS A 102 -6.33 16.67 -5.49
N ILE A 103 -6.53 15.74 -4.57
CA ILE A 103 -5.93 15.79 -3.24
C ILE A 103 -5.11 14.52 -3.05
N GLU A 104 -3.84 14.70 -2.74
CA GLU A 104 -2.89 13.61 -2.51
C GLU A 104 -2.35 13.69 -1.09
N HIS A 105 -2.28 12.53 -0.42
CA HIS A 105 -1.69 12.43 0.92
C HIS A 105 -0.98 11.09 1.08
N HIS A 106 0.12 11.09 1.83
CA HIS A 106 0.94 9.91 2.07
C HIS A 106 1.01 9.54 3.55
N ASN A 107 1.40 8.30 3.82
CA ASN A 107 1.77 7.77 5.14
C ASN A 107 0.76 8.10 6.25
N LEU A 108 -0.52 7.80 6.01
CA LEU A 108 -1.59 8.01 6.99
C LEU A 108 -1.77 6.75 7.84
N SER A 109 -1.83 6.93 9.15
CA SER A 109 -2.44 5.91 10.01
C SER A 109 -3.96 5.84 9.75
N TYR A 110 -4.61 4.76 10.17
CA TYR A 110 -6.06 4.62 10.02
C TYR A 110 -6.83 5.77 10.70
N SER A 111 -6.45 6.17 11.91
CA SER A 111 -7.08 7.28 12.64
C SER A 111 -6.83 8.63 11.97
N SER A 112 -5.63 8.82 11.40
CA SER A 112 -5.31 10.01 10.61
C SER A 112 -6.09 10.07 9.30
N LEU A 113 -6.31 8.92 8.63
CA LEU A 113 -7.11 8.83 7.42
C LEU A 113 -8.58 9.18 7.70
N GLN A 114 -9.17 8.64 8.77
CA GLN A 114 -10.53 9.00 9.17
C GLN A 114 -10.67 10.51 9.39
N SER A 115 -9.74 11.09 10.16
CA SER A 115 -9.72 12.54 10.43
C SER A 115 -9.53 13.36 9.16
N PHE A 116 -8.71 12.90 8.23
CA PHE A 116 -8.51 13.52 6.92
C PHE A 116 -9.81 13.53 6.11
N ILE A 117 -10.49 12.39 6.00
CA ILE A 117 -11.77 12.28 5.27
C ILE A 117 -12.84 13.19 5.89
N SER A 118 -12.95 13.26 7.23
CA SER A 118 -13.91 14.16 7.88
C SER A 118 -13.66 15.64 7.53
N LYS A 119 -12.40 16.06 7.41
CA LYS A 119 -12.06 17.44 7.01
C LYS A 119 -12.41 17.74 5.56
N LEU A 120 -12.40 16.74 4.68
CA LEU A 120 -12.78 16.91 3.27
C LEU A 120 -14.25 17.26 3.10
N GLN A 121 -15.11 16.93 4.08
CA GLN A 121 -16.52 17.31 4.05
C GLN A 121 -16.71 18.82 3.85
N ALA A 122 -15.84 19.66 4.43
CA ALA A 122 -15.89 21.11 4.25
C ALA A 122 -15.65 21.54 2.79
N LEU A 123 -14.90 20.74 2.01
CA LEU A 123 -14.63 21.00 0.60
C LEU A 123 -15.77 20.52 -0.31
N CYS A 124 -16.60 19.58 0.16
CA CYS A 124 -17.73 19.03 -0.60
C CYS A 124 -19.04 19.81 -0.37
N LEU A 125 -19.11 20.64 0.68
CA LEU A 125 -20.28 21.47 1.01
C LEU A 125 -20.13 22.93 0.54
N ALA A 126 -19.00 23.26 -0.09
CA ALA A 126 -18.69 24.59 -0.61
C ALA A 126 -19.13 24.76 -2.07
#